data_AF-A0A2E7JX57-F1
#
_entry.id   AF-A0A2E7JX57-F1
#
_cell.length_a   1.000
_cell.length_b   1.000
_cell.length_c   1.000
_cell.angle_alpha   90.00
_cell.angle_beta   90.00
_cell.angle_gamma   90.00
#
_symmetry.space_group_name_H-M   'P 1'
#
loop_
_entity.id
_entity.type
_entity.pdbx_description
1 polymer ?
#
loop_
_entity_poly.entity_id
_entity_poly.type
_entity_poly.pdbx_seq_one_letter_code
_entity_poly.pdbx_strand_id
1 'polypeptide(L)' 'MCNSVSCNTPIKRSVSRKKVDAVSSLNVEGTSKKVGLCQDCYKIFKKATKKDRAMESFGR' A
#
# COMPACT_ATOMS: atom_id res chain seq x y z
N MET A 1 -7.96 -1.35 -13.20
CA MET A 1 -7.86 -2.46 -12.22
C MET A 1 -6.81 -2.13 -11.17
N CYS A 2 -6.84 -2.78 -10.00
CA CYS A 2 -5.82 -2.65 -8.96
C CYS A 2 -4.42 -2.84 -9.54
N ASN A 3 -3.47 -2.02 -9.11
CA ASN A 3 -2.08 -2.08 -9.56
C ASN A 3 -1.25 -3.15 -8.84
N SER A 4 -1.83 -3.89 -7.88
CA SER A 4 -1.13 -4.99 -7.22
C SER A 4 -0.90 -6.15 -8.20
N VAL A 5 0.29 -6.75 -8.13
CA VAL A 5 0.59 -7.99 -8.87
C VAL A 5 -0.50 -9.01 -8.55
N SER A 6 -1.03 -9.65 -9.58
CA SER A 6 -2.08 -10.67 -9.45
C SER A 6 -3.40 -10.20 -8.81
N CYS A 7 -3.74 -8.90 -8.91
CA CYS A 7 -5.00 -8.38 -8.38
C CYS A 7 -5.92 -7.81 -9.46
N ASN A 8 -7.04 -8.49 -9.73
CA ASN A 8 -8.00 -8.10 -10.76
C ASN A 8 -9.26 -7.40 -10.21
N THR A 9 -9.12 -6.70 -9.07
CA THR A 9 -10.24 -6.01 -8.43
C THR A 9 -10.30 -4.53 -8.82
N PRO A 10 -11.48 -3.88 -8.75
CA PRO A 10 -11.60 -2.47 -9.08
C PRO A 10 -10.86 -1.59 -8.06
N ILE A 11 -10.18 -0.55 -8.55
CA ILE A 11 -9.50 0.44 -7.72
C ILE A 11 -10.56 1.17 -6.88
N LYS A 12 -10.33 1.26 -5.57
CA LYS A 12 -11.17 2.03 -4.64
C LYS A 12 -10.45 3.25 -4.09
N ARG A 13 -9.13 3.21 -3.95
CA ARG A 13 -8.30 4.30 -3.40
C ARG A 13 -6.97 4.39 -4.13
N SER A 14 -6.40 5.59 -4.17
CA SER A 14 -5.06 5.81 -4.70
C SER A 14 -4.11 6.25 -3.58
N VAL A 15 -2.90 5.72 -3.58
CA VAL A 15 -1.86 6.04 -2.59
C VAL A 15 -0.55 6.39 -3.29
N SER A 16 0.38 7.03 -2.58
CA SER A 16 1.69 7.40 -3.15
C SER A 16 2.57 6.16 -3.37
N ARG A 17 3.17 6.02 -4.56
CA ARG A 17 4.01 4.86 -4.89
C ARG A 17 5.15 4.66 -3.90
N LYS A 18 5.84 5.74 -3.52
CA LYS A 18 6.92 5.72 -2.51
C LYS A 18 6.53 5.02 -1.20
N LYS A 19 5.28 5.19 -0.75
CA LYS A 19 4.82 4.55 0.49
C LYS A 19 4.50 3.07 0.29
N VAL A 20 3.99 2.70 -0.88
CA VAL A 20 3.68 1.31 -1.20
C VAL A 20 4.95 0.51 -1.41
N ASP A 21 5.96 1.11 -2.05
CA ASP A 21 7.29 0.53 -2.26
C ASP A 21 7.98 0.20 -0.93
N ALA A 22 7.77 1.03 0.10
CA ALA A 22 8.22 0.76 1.46
C ALA A 22 7.48 -0.40 2.16
N VAL A 23 6.36 -0.89 1.60
CA VAL A 23 5.61 -2.03 2.13
C VAL A 23 6.04 -3.29 1.38
N SER A 24 7.04 -4.01 1.91
CA SER A 24 7.49 -5.28 1.31
C SER A 24 6.40 -6.34 1.17
N SER A 25 5.30 -6.23 1.94
CA SER A 25 4.15 -7.13 1.86
C SER A 25 3.17 -6.83 0.71
N LEU A 26 3.42 -5.79 -0.09
CA LEU A 26 2.52 -5.38 -1.17
C LEU A 26 3.30 -4.98 -2.42
N ASN A 27 3.29 -5.85 -3.43
CA ASN A 27 3.98 -5.59 -4.70
C ASN A 27 3.04 -4.98 -5.74
N VAL A 28 3.45 -3.89 -6.38
CA VAL A 28 2.61 -3.13 -7.31
C VAL A 28 3.36 -2.77 -8.59
N GLU A 29 2.66 -2.93 -9.72
CA GLU A 29 3.22 -2.70 -11.05
C GLU A 29 2.86 -1.33 -11.60
N GLY A 30 3.65 -0.89 -12.59
CA GLY A 30 3.53 0.40 -13.27
C GLY A 30 4.50 1.47 -12.78
N THR A 31 4.65 2.55 -13.55
CA THR A 31 5.63 3.63 -13.28
C THR A 31 4.99 4.90 -12.73
N SER A 32 3.68 4.87 -12.45
CA SER A 32 2.93 6.04 -12.00
C SER A 32 3.30 6.49 -10.58
N LYS A 33 3.32 7.81 -10.35
CA LYS A 33 3.60 8.42 -9.04
C LYS A 33 2.58 8.03 -7.96
N LYS A 34 1.35 7.71 -8.37
CA LYS A 34 0.26 7.18 -7.55
C LYS A 34 -0.10 5.78 -8.00
N VAL A 35 -0.43 4.93 -7.05
CA VAL A 35 -0.81 3.54 -7.25
C VAL A 35 -2.26 3.36 -6.84
N GLY A 36 -3.08 2.83 -7.76
CA GLY A 36 -4.47 2.50 -7.48
C GLY A 36 -4.57 1.15 -6.78
N LEU A 37 -5.14 1.13 -5.58
CA LEU A 37 -5.37 -0.08 -4.79
C LEU A 37 -6.87 -0.34 -4.63
N CYS A 38 -7.23 -1.62 -4.62
CA CYS A 38 -8.54 -2.07 -4.17
C CYS A 38 -8.65 -1.99 -2.64
N GLN A 39 -9.83 -2.33 -2.11
CA GLN A 39 -10.07 -2.28 -0.67
C GLN A 39 -9.16 -3.23 0.13
N ASP A 40 -8.88 -4.42 -0.39
CA ASP A 40 -8.05 -5.43 0.29
C ASP A 40 -6.55 -5.06 0.27
N CYS A 41 -6.01 -4.71 -0.89
CA CYS A 41 -4.62 -4.22 -0.98
C CYS A 41 -4.41 -2.96 -0.14
N TYR A 42 -5.41 -2.07 -0.06
CA TYR A 42 -5.36 -0.89 0.80
C TYR A 42 -5.34 -1.25 2.31
N LYS A 43 -6.06 -2.29 2.73
CA LYS A 43 -6.00 -2.79 4.12
C LYS A 43 -4.61 -3.35 4.46
N ILE A 44 -3.99 -4.10 3.54
CA ILE A 44 -2.62 -4.62 3.70
C ILE A 44 -1.64 -3.45 3.85
N PHE A 45 -1.69 -2.49 2.92
CA PHE A 45 -0.91 -1.27 2.98
C PHE A 45 -1.08 -0.52 4.31
N LYS A 46 -2.32 -0.31 4.76
CA LYS A 46 -2.60 0.35 6.05
C LYS A 46 -2.07 -0.45 7.24
N LYS A 47 -2.17 -1.78 7.22
CA LYS A 47 -1.68 -2.62 8.33
C LYS A 47 -0.16 -2.56 8.43
N ALA A 48 0.54 -2.63 7.31
CA ALA A 48 1.99 -2.50 7.25
C ALA A 48 2.45 -1.12 7.72
N THR A 49 1.89 -0.05 7.17
CA THR A 49 2.25 1.34 7.54
C THR A 49 1.83 1.73 8.96
N LYS A 50 0.81 1.07 9.54
CA LYS A 50 0.42 1.30 10.94
C LYS A 50 1.37 0.61 11.93
N LYS A 51 1.89 -0.57 11.58
CA LYS A 51 2.91 -1.27 12.41
C LYS A 51 4.20 -0.48 12.49
N ASP A 52 4.63 0.08 11.37
CA ASP A 52 5.77 0.99 11.28
C ASP A 52 5.61 2.19 12.24
N ARG A 53 4.46 2.87 12.17
CA ARG A 53 4.11 3.98 13.08
C ARG A 53 3.98 3.62 14.57
N ALA A 54 3.68 2.36 14.89
CA ALA A 54 3.54 1.94 16.28
C ALA A 54 4.91 1.76 16.95
N MET A 55 5.96 1.39 16.21
CA MET A 55 7.32 1.31 16.74
C MET A 55 7.92 2.69 17.04
N GLU A 56 7.56 3.74 16.28
CA GLU A 56 8.02 5.12 16.56
C GLU A 56 7.36 5.76 17.79
N SER A 57 6.27 5.18 18.32
CA SER A 57 5.48 5.82 19.39
C SER A 57 5.84 5.34 20.82
N PHE A 58 6.76 4.39 20.99
CA PHE A 58 7.17 3.86 22.31
C PHE A 58 8.43 4.54 22.88
N GLY A 59 8.93 5.60 22.25
CA GLY A 59 10.15 6.32 22.66
C GLY A 59 9.90 7.76 23.08
N ARG A 60 9.03 8.00 24.07
CA ARG A 60 8.91 9.31 24.70
C ARG A 60 8.76 9.21 26.21
#